data_AF-A0A1B8J7I2-F1
#
_entry.id   AF-A0A1B8J7I2-F1
#
_cell.length_a   1.000
_cell.length_b   1.000
_cell.length_c   1.000
_cell.angle_alpha   90.00
_cell.angle_beta   90.00
_cell.angle_gamma   90.00
#
_symmetry.space_group_name_H-M   'P 1'
#
loop_
_entity.id
_entity.type
_entity.pdbx_description
1 polymer ?
#
loop_
_entity_poly.entity_id
_entity_poly.type
_entity_poly.pdbx_seq_one_letter_code
_entity_poly.pdbx_strand_id
1 'polypeptide(L)'
;MRSVNLQIFRFCATKDYEYYFQRINLPYDERMMLFGALESISNASNTGDALGFDKSLGLRVNGLCVLEDVGVADLVRDFGEDLLLEPLSQKYATKDLILDKEAMFAQYDEFFAAHDFIKPSHRYDLHRFLYANTLSSQSNPSYLGDGFFLYIRWLLELYPTHFDALLESIAHPQNGVMSYAPLDRLIYAPSGKGAQITKEINELIRHVARFGRHEGQEGRAWLSAISKLYSKPKGLESSADLSGVVENAEAPKNSADSARKYMVFDAYEIKEAKSLVLSTKALLRALDLSLCEEGAAGANTESKKADSKKIDSGTLLPLLGYFGEILDDEACARVIAHNLSVALDCGAVLVFGDLDSFLRVESMLQNISQKRINACFQALLARHSLESIAKSFCYIGDIIYNNRERFASAPKAECLQSAHFVLYPSYTPNVATQAKASKNTDKSASKNKEVATYARALSQGFLAAITSAKWLNIAESRQDFSHLEPYNSEYYLKESARMRFCGIDVGASALVVASIALFRAFDTQAHKASKALGRDTDATPALFLPQVALLALGINDAKALGLQYHKLAFKVF
;
A
#
# COMPACT_ATOMS: atom_id res chain seq x y z
N MET A 1 -4.13 37.36 -12.60
CA MET A 1 -4.94 36.18 -12.93
C MET A 1 -3.97 35.04 -13.14
N ARG A 2 -4.16 33.89 -12.47
CA ARG A 2 -3.28 32.72 -12.69
C ARG A 2 -3.81 31.93 -13.89
N SER A 3 -2.95 31.16 -14.54
CA SER A 3 -3.32 30.29 -15.65
C SER A 3 -2.83 28.89 -15.40
N VAL A 4 -3.58 27.89 -15.87
CA VAL A 4 -3.19 26.48 -15.86
C VAL A 4 -3.24 25.95 -17.29
N ASN A 5 -2.28 25.12 -17.66
CA ASN A 5 -2.26 24.44 -18.95
C ASN A 5 -2.95 23.08 -18.81
N LEU A 6 -4.09 22.93 -19.48
CA LEU A 6 -4.79 21.66 -19.58
C LEU A 6 -4.36 20.93 -20.86
N GLN A 7 -4.01 19.66 -20.73
CA GLN A 7 -3.84 18.71 -21.84
C GLN A 7 -4.98 17.71 -21.76
N ILE A 8 -6.01 17.91 -22.58
CA ILE A 8 -7.26 17.13 -22.51
C ILE A 8 -7.24 16.04 -23.57
N PHE A 9 -7.44 14.80 -23.15
CA PHE A 9 -7.62 13.66 -24.03
C PHE A 9 -8.83 13.88 -24.94
N ARG A 10 -8.61 13.80 -26.27
CA ARG A 10 -9.64 13.90 -27.29
C ARG A 10 -9.66 12.64 -28.14
N PHE A 11 -10.85 12.07 -28.30
CA PHE A 11 -11.08 10.84 -29.06
C PHE A 11 -12.57 10.63 -29.29
N CYS A 12 -12.96 10.05 -30.42
CA CYS A 12 -14.32 9.60 -30.67
C CYS A 12 -14.28 8.22 -31.32
N ALA A 13 -14.75 7.19 -30.61
CA ALA A 13 -14.68 5.79 -31.03
C ALA A 13 -15.35 5.49 -32.39
N THR A 14 -16.25 6.38 -32.84
CA THR A 14 -16.97 6.23 -34.13
C THR A 14 -16.34 7.02 -35.28
N LYS A 15 -15.37 7.90 -35.01
CA LYS A 15 -14.82 8.83 -36.01
C LYS A 15 -13.31 8.81 -36.10
N ASP A 16 -12.64 8.72 -34.96
CA ASP A 16 -11.20 8.92 -34.86
C ASP A 16 -10.46 7.59 -34.93
N TYR A 17 -9.32 7.59 -35.63
CA TYR A 17 -8.42 6.44 -35.69
C TYR A 17 -7.48 6.39 -34.48
N GLU A 18 -7.02 7.56 -34.03
CA GLU A 18 -6.10 7.73 -32.90
C GLU A 18 -6.60 8.87 -32.00
N TYR A 19 -6.26 8.79 -30.71
CA TYR A 19 -6.49 9.88 -29.77
C TYR A 19 -5.41 10.95 -29.90
N TYR A 20 -5.69 12.15 -29.41
CA TYR A 20 -4.70 13.21 -29.26
C TYR A 20 -4.98 14.03 -28.00
N PHE A 21 -4.04 14.90 -27.61
CA PHE A 21 -4.21 15.81 -26.48
C PHE A 21 -4.40 17.26 -26.95
N GLN A 22 -5.57 17.82 -26.68
CA GLN A 22 -5.83 19.24 -26.92
C GLN A 22 -5.25 20.08 -25.78
N ARG A 23 -4.46 21.09 -26.12
CA ARG A 23 -3.90 22.03 -25.15
C ARG A 23 -4.79 23.26 -24.98
N ILE A 24 -5.16 23.57 -23.75
CA ILE A 24 -5.97 24.74 -23.40
C ILE A 24 -5.27 25.48 -22.26
N ASN A 25 -4.97 26.77 -22.45
CA ASN A 25 -4.58 27.62 -21.34
C ASN A 25 -5.84 28.20 -20.70
N LEU A 26 -6.11 27.78 -19.46
CA LEU A 26 -7.31 28.15 -18.72
C LEU A 26 -6.95 29.19 -17.65
N PRO A 27 -7.45 30.43 -17.74
CA PRO A 27 -7.35 31.37 -16.63
C PRO A 27 -8.24 30.87 -15.48
N TYR A 28 -7.71 30.86 -14.26
CA TYR A 28 -8.44 30.39 -13.08
C TYR A 28 -8.29 31.32 -11.87
N ASP A 29 -9.25 31.21 -10.95
CA ASP A 29 -9.21 31.83 -9.63
C ASP A 29 -9.35 30.78 -8.52
N GLU A 30 -9.27 31.20 -7.26
CA GLU A 30 -9.33 30.32 -6.08
C GLU A 30 -10.69 29.61 -5.89
N ARG A 31 -11.74 30.00 -6.62
CA ARG A 31 -13.09 29.42 -6.52
C ARG A 31 -13.45 28.54 -7.71
N MET A 32 -12.64 28.55 -8.77
CA MET A 32 -12.90 27.77 -9.97
C MET A 32 -12.82 26.27 -9.66
N MET A 33 -13.88 25.55 -10.04
CA MET A 33 -14.00 24.10 -9.88
C MET A 33 -13.72 23.40 -11.21
N LEU A 34 -13.05 22.24 -11.18
CA LEU A 34 -12.62 21.52 -12.37
C LEU A 34 -13.78 21.15 -13.29
N PHE A 35 -14.86 20.57 -12.76
CA PHE A 35 -15.97 20.11 -13.58
C PHE A 35 -16.77 21.28 -14.17
N GLY A 36 -16.89 22.39 -13.44
CA GLY A 36 -17.46 23.63 -13.98
C GLY A 36 -16.61 24.23 -15.11
N ALA A 37 -15.28 24.15 -15.00
CA ALA A 37 -14.38 24.58 -16.06
C ALA A 37 -14.53 23.71 -17.33
N LEU A 38 -14.64 22.38 -17.18
CA LEU A 38 -14.84 21.46 -18.30
C LEU A 38 -16.18 21.66 -19.01
N GLU A 39 -17.25 21.95 -18.27
CA GLU A 39 -18.53 22.34 -18.88
C GLU A 39 -18.42 23.64 -19.65
N SER A 40 -17.71 24.62 -19.11
CA SER A 40 -17.49 25.89 -19.80
C SER A 40 -16.73 25.69 -21.12
N ILE A 41 -15.72 24.81 -21.12
CA ILE A 41 -14.98 24.41 -22.33
C ILE A 41 -15.91 23.68 -23.32
N SER A 42 -16.73 22.75 -22.83
CA SER A 42 -17.69 22.02 -23.68
C SER A 42 -18.71 22.95 -24.34
N ASN A 43 -19.27 23.88 -23.57
CA ASN A 43 -20.29 24.84 -24.04
C ASN A 43 -19.72 25.93 -24.95
N ALA A 44 -18.43 26.26 -24.83
CA ALA A 44 -17.78 27.25 -25.69
C ALA A 44 -17.57 26.74 -27.13
N SER A 45 -17.67 25.43 -27.37
CA SER A 45 -17.59 24.86 -28.72
C SER A 45 -18.91 25.09 -29.47
N ASN A 46 -18.95 26.14 -30.29
CA ASN A 46 -20.06 26.41 -31.23
C ASN A 46 -20.08 25.44 -32.43
N THR A 47 -19.23 24.42 -32.41
CA THR A 47 -19.12 23.40 -33.46
C THR A 47 -19.62 22.07 -32.92
N GLY A 48 -19.99 21.12 -33.79
CA GLY A 48 -20.40 19.77 -33.38
C GLY A 48 -19.31 18.95 -32.65
N ASP A 49 -18.17 19.58 -32.32
CA ASP A 49 -17.03 19.05 -31.60
C ASP A 49 -16.98 19.60 -30.15
N ALA A 50 -18.10 19.54 -29.44
CA ALA A 50 -18.13 19.83 -28.01
C ALA A 50 -17.43 18.71 -27.21
N LEU A 51 -16.69 19.09 -26.17
CA LEU A 51 -15.99 18.15 -25.28
C LEU A 51 -16.98 17.19 -24.60
N GLY A 52 -16.75 15.89 -24.74
CA GLY A 52 -17.47 14.84 -24.02
C GLY A 52 -16.99 14.73 -22.57
N PHE A 53 -17.89 14.96 -21.60
CA PHE A 53 -17.61 14.84 -20.18
C PHE A 53 -18.86 14.43 -19.37
N ASP A 54 -18.72 13.47 -18.46
CA ASP A 54 -19.78 13.01 -17.53
C ASP A 54 -19.37 13.27 -16.07
N LYS A 55 -19.98 14.30 -15.47
CA LYS A 55 -19.78 14.69 -14.06
C LYS A 55 -20.04 13.57 -13.05
N SER A 56 -20.87 12.58 -13.39
CA SER A 56 -21.23 11.49 -12.49
C SER A 56 -20.13 10.43 -12.35
N LEU A 57 -19.18 10.37 -13.30
CA LEU A 57 -18.11 9.38 -13.32
C LEU A 57 -16.81 9.91 -12.72
N GLY A 58 -16.44 11.14 -13.09
CA GLY A 58 -15.11 11.67 -12.85
C GLY A 58 -14.12 11.35 -13.98
N LEU A 59 -12.84 11.62 -13.74
CA LEU A 59 -11.77 11.55 -14.74
C LEU A 59 -10.41 11.30 -14.07
N ARG A 60 -9.34 11.15 -14.86
CA ARG A 60 -7.96 11.12 -14.35
C ARG A 60 -7.27 12.47 -14.53
N VAL A 61 -6.63 12.97 -13.47
CA VAL A 61 -5.72 14.13 -13.48
C VAL A 61 -4.33 13.63 -13.15
N ASN A 62 -3.37 13.78 -14.06
CA ASN A 62 -1.98 13.32 -13.90
C ASN A 62 -1.92 11.85 -13.39
N GLY A 63 -2.77 10.99 -13.97
CA GLY A 63 -2.90 9.58 -13.64
C GLY A 63 -3.72 9.24 -12.39
N LEU A 64 -4.15 10.21 -11.57
CA LEU A 64 -5.01 9.97 -10.39
C LEU A 64 -6.49 10.17 -10.69
N CYS A 65 -7.34 9.28 -10.19
CA CYS A 65 -8.79 9.37 -10.33
C CYS A 65 -9.35 10.50 -9.48
N VAL A 66 -9.99 11.47 -10.11
CA VAL A 66 -10.76 12.55 -9.50
C VAL A 66 -12.24 12.24 -9.69
N LEU A 67 -12.91 11.87 -8.60
CA LEU A 67 -14.29 11.37 -8.59
C LEU A 67 -15.31 12.37 -8.04
N GLU A 68 -14.84 13.58 -7.71
CA GLU A 68 -15.63 14.68 -7.17
C GLU A 68 -15.13 15.98 -7.78
N ASP A 69 -15.96 17.02 -7.75
CA ASP A 69 -15.57 18.32 -8.28
C ASP A 69 -14.58 18.98 -7.31
N VAL A 70 -13.35 19.20 -7.75
CA VAL A 70 -12.26 19.77 -6.93
C VAL A 70 -11.84 21.13 -7.49
N GLY A 71 -11.41 22.03 -6.60
CA GLY A 71 -10.89 23.33 -6.98
C GLY A 71 -9.64 23.23 -7.86
N VAL A 72 -9.60 24.00 -8.96
CA VAL A 72 -8.45 24.05 -9.87
C VAL A 72 -7.19 24.52 -9.12
N ALA A 73 -7.33 25.45 -8.17
CA ALA A 73 -6.22 25.90 -7.34
C ALA A 73 -5.61 24.79 -6.48
N ASP A 74 -6.43 23.86 -5.96
CA ASP A 74 -5.95 22.70 -5.20
C ASP A 74 -5.18 21.73 -6.11
N LEU A 75 -5.70 21.49 -7.32
CA LEU A 75 -5.02 20.66 -8.31
C LEU A 75 -3.68 21.27 -8.72
N VAL A 76 -3.62 22.58 -8.96
CA VAL A 76 -2.37 23.26 -9.32
C VAL A 76 -1.35 23.22 -8.18
N ARG A 77 -1.80 23.37 -6.94
CA ARG A 77 -0.91 23.23 -5.78
C ARG A 77 -0.31 21.82 -5.69
N ASP A 78 -1.10 20.81 -5.98
CA ASP A 78 -0.71 19.41 -5.75
C ASP A 78 -0.02 18.77 -6.97
N PHE A 79 -0.31 19.23 -8.18
CA PHE A 79 0.18 18.67 -9.45
C PHE A 79 1.01 19.63 -10.31
N GLY A 80 1.03 20.92 -9.99
CA GLY A 80 1.66 21.96 -10.80
C GLY A 80 0.73 22.57 -11.85
N GLU A 81 1.28 23.45 -12.69
CA GLU A 81 0.51 24.23 -13.67
C GLU A 81 0.18 23.46 -14.96
N ASP A 82 0.74 22.25 -15.15
CA ASP A 82 0.46 21.38 -16.29
C ASP A 82 -0.39 20.19 -15.85
N LEU A 83 -1.67 20.20 -16.23
CA LEU A 83 -2.64 19.15 -15.89
C LEU A 83 -3.00 18.33 -17.13
N LEU A 84 -2.68 17.04 -17.09
CA LEU A 84 -3.11 16.03 -18.04
C LEU A 84 -4.45 15.44 -17.61
N LEU A 85 -5.47 15.60 -18.45
CA LEU A 85 -6.82 15.10 -18.22
C LEU A 85 -7.12 13.92 -19.15
N GLU A 86 -7.47 12.79 -18.57
CA GLU A 86 -7.76 11.55 -19.28
C GLU A 86 -9.10 10.95 -18.82
N PRO A 87 -9.80 10.16 -19.66
CA PRO A 87 -10.91 9.35 -19.19
C PRO A 87 -10.44 8.41 -18.07
N LEU A 88 -11.36 7.96 -17.21
CA LEU A 88 -11.01 6.95 -16.20
C LEU A 88 -10.45 5.65 -16.84
N SER A 89 -10.90 5.32 -18.05
CA SER A 89 -10.36 4.24 -18.88
C SER A 89 -10.34 4.65 -20.35
N GLN A 90 -9.16 4.67 -20.96
CA GLN A 90 -9.03 4.86 -22.41
C GLN A 90 -9.64 3.68 -23.20
N LYS A 91 -9.59 2.45 -22.65
CA LYS A 91 -10.17 1.24 -23.28
C LYS A 91 -11.67 1.38 -23.53
N TYR A 92 -12.38 2.04 -22.62
CA TYR A 92 -13.82 2.23 -22.69
C TYR A 92 -14.21 3.64 -23.10
N ALA A 93 -13.30 4.46 -23.62
CA ALA A 93 -13.63 5.84 -24.02
C ALA A 93 -14.52 5.84 -25.28
N THR A 94 -15.72 6.43 -25.20
CA THR A 94 -16.60 6.61 -26.38
C THR A 94 -16.40 7.96 -27.05
N LYS A 95 -16.31 9.00 -26.23
CA LYS A 95 -16.05 10.37 -26.65
C LYS A 95 -15.33 11.14 -25.56
N ASP A 96 -14.09 11.54 -25.84
CA ASP A 96 -13.20 12.29 -24.96
C ASP A 96 -13.10 11.66 -23.57
N LEU A 97 -13.74 12.25 -22.56
CA LEU A 97 -13.70 11.79 -21.17
C LEU A 97 -14.89 10.89 -20.79
N ILE A 98 -15.79 10.56 -21.72
CA ILE A 98 -16.99 9.72 -21.50
C ILE A 98 -16.66 8.24 -21.72
N LEU A 99 -17.19 7.38 -20.85
CA LEU A 99 -17.06 5.92 -20.92
C LEU A 99 -18.25 5.22 -21.60
N ASP A 100 -17.97 4.07 -22.20
CA ASP A 100 -18.94 3.11 -22.73
C ASP A 100 -19.43 2.21 -21.60
N LYS A 101 -20.47 2.65 -20.89
CA LYS A 101 -21.03 1.87 -19.78
C LYS A 101 -21.70 0.59 -20.26
N GLU A 102 -22.22 0.56 -21.48
CA GLU A 102 -22.88 -0.64 -22.04
C GLU A 102 -21.85 -1.71 -22.38
N ALA A 103 -20.73 -1.34 -23.00
CA ALA A 103 -19.62 -2.28 -23.23
C ALA A 103 -19.01 -2.81 -21.92
N MET A 104 -18.99 -1.99 -20.87
CA MET A 104 -18.58 -2.42 -19.52
C MET A 104 -19.62 -3.32 -18.85
N PHE A 105 -20.90 -3.11 -19.11
CA PHE A 105 -22.00 -3.89 -18.55
C PHE A 105 -22.09 -5.29 -19.18
N ALA A 106 -21.90 -5.38 -20.49
CA ALA A 106 -22.08 -6.61 -21.27
C ALA A 106 -21.24 -7.82 -20.77
N GLN A 107 -20.10 -7.57 -20.12
CA GLN A 107 -19.27 -8.65 -19.55
C GLN A 107 -19.95 -9.43 -18.41
N TYR A 108 -21.07 -8.94 -17.87
CA TYR A 108 -21.79 -9.55 -16.74
C TYR A 108 -23.07 -10.29 -17.16
N ASP A 109 -23.32 -10.46 -18.46
CA ASP A 109 -24.53 -11.14 -18.96
C ASP A 109 -24.63 -12.59 -18.44
N GLU A 110 -23.51 -13.33 -18.41
CA GLU A 110 -23.47 -14.69 -17.87
C GLU A 110 -23.82 -14.74 -16.38
N PHE A 111 -23.36 -13.76 -15.59
CA PHE A 111 -23.73 -13.65 -14.18
C PHE A 111 -25.24 -13.46 -14.03
N PHE A 112 -25.85 -12.56 -14.80
CA PHE A 112 -27.30 -12.31 -14.73
C PHE A 112 -28.15 -13.45 -15.28
N ALA A 113 -27.63 -14.23 -16.22
CA ALA A 113 -28.27 -15.46 -16.68
C ALA A 113 -28.30 -16.54 -15.59
N ALA A 114 -27.22 -16.64 -14.79
CA ALA A 114 -27.13 -17.61 -13.69
C ALA A 114 -27.89 -17.18 -12.40
N HIS A 115 -28.29 -15.90 -12.30
CA HIS A 115 -28.94 -15.34 -11.11
C HIS A 115 -30.28 -14.67 -11.48
N ASP A 116 -31.23 -15.49 -11.96
CA ASP A 116 -32.54 -15.03 -12.44
C ASP A 116 -33.41 -14.34 -11.39
N PHE A 117 -33.17 -14.64 -10.10
CA PHE A 117 -33.81 -13.97 -8.95
C PHE A 117 -33.53 -12.47 -8.86
N ILE A 118 -32.49 -11.97 -9.54
CA ILE A 118 -32.17 -10.54 -9.58
C ILE A 118 -33.16 -9.84 -10.51
N LYS A 119 -33.95 -8.93 -9.94
CA LYS A 119 -34.96 -8.14 -10.66
C LYS A 119 -34.28 -7.32 -11.77
N PRO A 120 -34.91 -7.18 -12.96
CA PRO A 120 -34.33 -6.40 -14.06
C PRO A 120 -33.88 -5.00 -13.66
N SER A 121 -34.65 -4.27 -12.84
CA SER A 121 -34.27 -2.95 -12.34
C SER A 121 -32.96 -2.98 -11.53
N HIS A 122 -32.79 -3.99 -10.67
CA HIS A 122 -31.59 -4.18 -9.88
C HIS A 122 -30.39 -4.63 -10.73
N ARG A 123 -30.61 -5.25 -11.89
CA ARG A 123 -29.52 -5.53 -12.86
C ARG A 123 -28.95 -4.21 -13.38
N TYR A 124 -29.82 -3.30 -13.83
CA TYR A 124 -29.39 -1.99 -14.34
C TYR A 124 -28.70 -1.11 -13.29
N ASP A 125 -28.96 -1.31 -11.99
CA ASP A 125 -28.26 -0.60 -10.91
C ASP A 125 -26.73 -0.83 -10.95
N LEU A 126 -26.23 -1.90 -11.59
CA LEU A 126 -24.79 -2.12 -11.81
C LEU A 126 -24.11 -0.92 -12.48
N HIS A 127 -24.79 -0.20 -13.37
CA HIS A 127 -24.26 0.99 -14.05
C HIS A 127 -23.72 2.05 -13.08
N ARG A 128 -24.30 2.15 -11.88
CA ARG A 128 -23.87 3.10 -10.84
C ARG A 128 -22.52 2.74 -10.24
N PHE A 129 -22.10 1.49 -10.36
CA PHE A 129 -20.86 0.97 -9.77
C PHE A 129 -19.75 0.79 -10.80
N LEU A 130 -20.07 0.65 -12.09
CA LEU A 130 -19.11 0.34 -13.16
C LEU A 130 -17.89 1.27 -13.20
N TYR A 131 -18.03 2.54 -12.83
CA TYR A 131 -16.89 3.47 -12.75
C TYR A 131 -15.76 2.92 -11.87
N ALA A 132 -16.10 2.20 -10.78
CA ALA A 132 -15.10 1.69 -9.84
C ALA A 132 -14.20 0.61 -10.48
N ASN A 133 -14.70 -0.13 -11.49
CA ASN A 133 -13.89 -1.09 -12.25
C ASN A 133 -12.68 -0.45 -12.96
N THR A 134 -12.73 0.86 -13.19
CA THR A 134 -11.69 1.60 -13.94
C THR A 134 -10.69 2.29 -13.03
N LEU A 135 -10.85 2.20 -11.70
CA LEU A 135 -9.99 2.92 -10.76
C LEU A 135 -8.65 2.22 -10.59
N SER A 136 -8.68 0.89 -10.44
CA SER A 136 -7.49 0.05 -10.31
C SER A 136 -6.61 0.10 -11.57
N SER A 137 -5.28 -0.02 -11.40
CA SER A 137 -4.35 -0.19 -12.52
C SER A 137 -4.15 -1.65 -12.93
N GLN A 138 -4.94 -2.56 -12.37
CA GLN A 138 -4.92 -3.99 -12.67
C GLN A 138 -5.05 -4.28 -14.17
N SER A 139 -4.15 -5.12 -14.70
CA SER A 139 -4.13 -5.47 -16.13
C SER A 139 -4.82 -6.79 -16.46
N ASN A 140 -5.26 -7.56 -15.46
CA ASN A 140 -5.95 -8.83 -15.71
C ASN A 140 -7.35 -8.60 -16.30
N PRO A 141 -7.59 -8.96 -17.57
CA PRO A 141 -8.88 -8.75 -18.21
C PRO A 141 -9.99 -9.64 -17.63
N SER A 142 -9.62 -10.72 -16.93
CA SER A 142 -10.57 -11.62 -16.28
C SER A 142 -10.98 -11.15 -14.89
N TYR A 143 -10.31 -10.13 -14.33
CA TYR A 143 -10.67 -9.55 -13.03
C TYR A 143 -12.09 -9.01 -13.04
N LEU A 144 -12.92 -9.45 -12.08
CA LEU A 144 -14.35 -9.13 -12.10
C LEU A 144 -14.65 -7.63 -11.89
N GLY A 145 -13.72 -6.90 -11.28
CA GLY A 145 -13.80 -5.44 -11.13
C GLY A 145 -14.36 -4.96 -9.80
N ASP A 146 -13.77 -3.89 -9.27
CA ASP A 146 -14.11 -3.32 -7.95
C ASP A 146 -15.57 -2.86 -7.86
N GLY A 147 -16.09 -2.28 -8.93
CA GLY A 147 -17.50 -1.89 -9.04
C GLY A 147 -18.45 -3.07 -8.99
N PHE A 148 -18.10 -4.18 -9.62
CA PHE A 148 -18.90 -5.40 -9.51
C PHE A 148 -18.90 -5.96 -8.09
N PHE A 149 -17.78 -5.88 -7.36
CA PHE A 149 -17.76 -6.27 -5.94
C PHE A 149 -18.64 -5.39 -5.06
N LEU A 150 -18.63 -4.07 -5.27
CA LEU A 150 -19.53 -3.15 -4.57
C LEU A 150 -21.00 -3.44 -4.91
N TYR A 151 -21.29 -3.76 -6.17
CA TYR A 151 -22.63 -4.18 -6.60
C TYR A 151 -23.08 -5.48 -5.90
N ILE A 152 -22.21 -6.48 -5.80
CA ILE A 152 -22.51 -7.72 -5.06
C ILE A 152 -22.74 -7.43 -3.58
N ARG A 153 -21.93 -6.57 -2.96
CA ARG A 153 -22.14 -6.15 -1.57
C ARG A 153 -23.52 -5.54 -1.33
N TRP A 154 -24.00 -4.74 -2.28
CA TRP A 154 -25.35 -4.17 -2.27
C TRP A 154 -26.44 -5.24 -2.49
N LEU A 155 -26.23 -6.18 -3.42
CA LEU A 155 -27.17 -7.29 -3.63
C LEU A 155 -27.30 -8.21 -2.40
N LEU A 156 -26.23 -8.42 -1.63
CA LEU A 156 -26.28 -9.21 -0.39
C LEU A 156 -27.27 -8.63 0.63
N GLU A 157 -27.50 -7.32 0.63
CA GLU A 157 -28.46 -6.66 1.52
C GLU A 157 -29.90 -6.81 1.02
N LEU A 158 -30.09 -6.83 -0.30
CA LEU A 158 -31.40 -6.97 -0.93
C LEU A 158 -31.89 -8.42 -1.02
N TYR A 159 -30.96 -9.37 -1.14
CA TYR A 159 -31.23 -10.78 -1.38
C TYR A 159 -30.50 -11.67 -0.35
N PRO A 160 -30.78 -11.52 0.96
CA PRO A 160 -30.10 -12.30 1.99
C PRO A 160 -30.34 -13.81 1.87
N THR A 161 -31.43 -14.24 1.23
CA THR A 161 -31.71 -15.66 0.96
C THR A 161 -30.80 -16.28 -0.11
N HIS A 162 -30.11 -15.45 -0.90
CA HIS A 162 -29.17 -15.86 -1.94
C HIS A 162 -27.71 -15.53 -1.60
N PHE A 163 -27.42 -15.33 -0.31
CA PHE A 163 -26.10 -14.94 0.20
C PHE A 163 -24.96 -15.81 -0.34
N ASP A 164 -25.11 -17.13 -0.24
CA ASP A 164 -24.08 -18.09 -0.65
C ASP A 164 -23.80 -18.03 -2.15
N ALA A 165 -24.85 -17.98 -2.98
CA ALA A 165 -24.70 -17.89 -4.44
C ALA A 165 -23.99 -16.60 -4.88
N LEU A 166 -24.34 -15.48 -4.24
CA LEU A 166 -23.71 -14.19 -4.51
C LEU A 166 -22.24 -14.17 -4.07
N LEU A 167 -21.89 -14.75 -2.92
CA LEU A 167 -20.49 -14.85 -2.50
C LEU A 167 -19.67 -15.81 -3.37
N GLU A 168 -20.25 -16.93 -3.79
CA GLU A 168 -19.61 -17.89 -4.70
C GLU A 168 -19.17 -17.19 -5.99
N SER A 169 -20.01 -16.31 -6.54
CA SER A 169 -19.75 -15.60 -7.80
C SER A 169 -18.49 -14.71 -7.78
N ILE A 170 -18.02 -14.30 -6.59
CA ILE A 170 -16.86 -13.42 -6.41
C ILE A 170 -15.70 -14.10 -5.67
N ALA A 171 -15.80 -15.39 -5.35
CA ALA A 171 -14.84 -16.08 -4.50
C ALA A 171 -13.77 -16.86 -5.29
N HIS A 172 -13.73 -16.69 -6.61
CA HIS A 172 -12.76 -17.33 -7.49
C HIS A 172 -11.32 -16.80 -7.21
N PRO A 173 -10.30 -17.67 -7.08
CA PRO A 173 -8.96 -17.25 -6.63
C PRO A 173 -8.24 -16.29 -7.58
N GLN A 174 -8.48 -16.42 -8.88
CA GLN A 174 -7.70 -15.74 -9.91
C GLN A 174 -8.23 -14.36 -10.28
N ASN A 175 -9.52 -14.12 -10.05
CA ASN A 175 -10.22 -12.91 -10.53
C ASN A 175 -11.32 -12.40 -9.58
N GLY A 176 -11.59 -13.11 -8.49
CA GLY A 176 -12.55 -12.71 -7.47
C GLY A 176 -12.05 -11.62 -6.53
N VAL A 177 -12.81 -11.35 -5.49
CA VAL A 177 -12.58 -10.24 -4.54
C VAL A 177 -11.25 -10.35 -3.80
N MET A 178 -10.73 -11.58 -3.64
CA MET A 178 -9.40 -11.81 -3.06
C MET A 178 -8.28 -11.22 -3.92
N SER A 179 -8.53 -10.86 -5.18
CA SER A 179 -7.56 -10.19 -6.04
C SER A 179 -7.53 -8.67 -5.88
N TYR A 180 -8.32 -8.11 -4.95
CA TYR A 180 -8.42 -6.68 -4.71
C TYR A 180 -7.12 -6.05 -4.23
N ALA A 181 -6.58 -5.13 -5.04
CA ALA A 181 -5.54 -4.21 -4.62
C ALA A 181 -6.16 -2.85 -4.24
N PRO A 182 -5.87 -2.33 -3.04
CA PRO A 182 -6.48 -1.10 -2.56
C PRO A 182 -6.23 0.14 -3.43
N LEU A 183 -7.20 1.06 -3.37
CA LEU A 183 -7.33 2.17 -4.33
C LEU A 183 -6.99 3.54 -3.74
N ASP A 184 -6.76 3.65 -2.43
CA ASP A 184 -6.64 4.93 -1.71
C ASP A 184 -5.60 5.87 -2.31
N ARG A 185 -4.52 5.31 -2.88
CA ARG A 185 -3.44 6.09 -3.52
C ARG A 185 -3.67 6.36 -5.00
N LEU A 186 -4.65 5.73 -5.62
CA LEU A 186 -5.06 6.01 -6.99
C LEU A 186 -6.17 7.05 -7.08
N ILE A 187 -6.84 7.35 -5.97
CA ILE A 187 -7.96 8.27 -5.93
C ILE A 187 -7.52 9.58 -5.26
N TYR A 188 -7.60 10.68 -6.00
CA TYR A 188 -7.53 12.02 -5.46
C TYR A 188 -8.90 12.42 -4.93
N ALA A 189 -9.18 12.05 -3.68
CA ALA A 189 -10.43 12.39 -2.98
C ALA A 189 -10.15 13.11 -1.66
N PRO A 190 -10.26 14.46 -1.63
CA PRO A 190 -10.43 15.22 -0.40
C PRO A 190 -11.49 14.64 0.56
N SER A 191 -12.60 14.08 0.03
CA SER A 191 -13.68 13.50 0.83
C SER A 191 -13.38 12.15 1.48
N GLY A 192 -12.29 11.47 1.09
CA GLY A 192 -12.00 10.11 1.57
C GLY A 192 -12.79 9.00 0.86
N LYS A 193 -13.40 9.25 -0.31
CA LYS A 193 -14.16 8.23 -1.06
C LYS A 193 -13.36 6.93 -1.33
N GLY A 194 -12.07 7.02 -1.64
CA GLY A 194 -11.23 5.83 -1.87
C GLY A 194 -11.10 4.93 -0.63
N ALA A 195 -10.99 5.57 0.53
CA ALA A 195 -10.94 4.93 1.83
C ALA A 195 -12.20 4.12 2.14
N GLN A 196 -13.36 4.68 1.78
CA GLN A 196 -14.65 4.01 1.92
C GLN A 196 -14.74 2.76 1.04
N ILE A 197 -14.34 2.84 -0.23
CA ILE A 197 -14.36 1.69 -1.16
C ILE A 197 -13.50 0.54 -0.60
N THR A 198 -12.27 0.85 -0.17
CA THR A 198 -11.37 -0.14 0.43
C THR A 198 -11.99 -0.81 1.64
N LYS A 199 -12.66 -0.05 2.52
CA LYS A 199 -13.35 -0.60 3.69
C LYS A 199 -14.47 -1.56 3.29
N GLU A 200 -15.33 -1.17 2.35
CA GLU A 200 -16.46 -1.99 1.89
C GLU A 200 -15.99 -3.30 1.23
N ILE A 201 -14.93 -3.23 0.41
CA ILE A 201 -14.36 -4.44 -0.22
C ILE A 201 -13.65 -5.32 0.81
N ASN A 202 -12.97 -4.75 1.81
CA ASN A 202 -12.37 -5.55 2.90
C ASN A 202 -13.44 -6.29 3.73
N GLU A 203 -14.62 -5.71 3.93
CA GLU A 203 -15.75 -6.42 4.55
C GLU A 203 -16.21 -7.60 3.68
N LEU A 204 -16.25 -7.43 2.36
CA LEU A 204 -16.59 -8.50 1.43
C LEU A 204 -15.52 -9.62 1.42
N ILE A 205 -14.24 -9.26 1.49
CA ILE A 205 -13.13 -10.22 1.67
C ILE A 205 -13.35 -11.04 2.94
N ARG A 206 -13.76 -10.43 4.06
CA ARG A 206 -14.08 -11.17 5.30
C ARG A 206 -15.25 -12.12 5.10
N HIS A 207 -16.30 -11.70 4.40
CA HIS A 207 -17.45 -12.57 4.10
C HIS A 207 -17.03 -13.77 3.26
N VAL A 208 -16.30 -13.55 2.17
CA VAL A 208 -15.77 -14.63 1.32
C VAL A 208 -14.84 -15.55 2.11
N ALA A 209 -13.94 -14.99 2.92
CA ALA A 209 -13.01 -15.75 3.73
C ALA A 209 -13.69 -16.65 4.78
N ARG A 210 -14.81 -16.19 5.36
CA ARG A 210 -15.63 -16.99 6.29
C ARG A 210 -16.46 -18.03 5.55
N PHE A 211 -17.09 -17.64 4.44
CA PHE A 211 -17.88 -18.51 3.60
C PHE A 211 -17.10 -19.74 3.14
N GLY A 212 -15.85 -19.55 2.71
CA GLY A 212 -14.98 -20.64 2.31
C GLY A 212 -14.66 -21.68 3.40
N ARG A 213 -14.89 -21.38 4.70
CA ARG A 213 -14.62 -22.31 5.80
C ARG A 213 -15.73 -23.33 6.07
N HIS A 214 -16.86 -23.27 5.36
CA HIS A 214 -17.95 -24.23 5.52
C HIS A 214 -17.61 -25.61 4.91
N GLU A 215 -18.04 -26.69 5.56
CA GLU A 215 -17.78 -28.08 5.17
C GLU A 215 -18.26 -28.37 3.73
N GLY A 216 -17.45 -29.07 2.94
CA GLY A 216 -17.76 -29.43 1.54
C GLY A 216 -17.18 -28.49 0.48
N GLN A 217 -16.50 -27.40 0.85
CA GLN A 217 -15.80 -26.49 -0.07
C GLN A 217 -14.27 -26.65 -0.05
N GLU A 218 -13.79 -27.91 0.03
CA GLU A 218 -12.39 -28.28 -0.13
C GLU A 218 -11.92 -27.98 -1.56
N GLY A 219 -11.46 -26.76 -1.84
CA GLY A 219 -11.00 -26.42 -3.19
C GLY A 219 -10.48 -25.01 -3.42
N ARG A 220 -10.74 -24.06 -2.51
CA ARG A 220 -10.25 -22.69 -2.72
C ARG A 220 -8.79 -22.56 -2.31
N ALA A 221 -7.91 -22.44 -3.32
CA ALA A 221 -6.46 -22.29 -3.14
C ALA A 221 -6.08 -21.21 -2.11
N TRP A 222 -6.83 -20.11 -2.05
CA TRP A 222 -6.58 -19.05 -1.08
C TRP A 222 -6.84 -19.45 0.37
N LEU A 223 -7.81 -20.32 0.71
CA LEU A 223 -8.04 -20.78 2.10
C LEU A 223 -6.88 -21.61 2.64
N SER A 224 -6.30 -22.49 1.81
CA SER A 224 -5.14 -23.30 2.21
C SER A 224 -3.88 -22.43 2.34
N ALA A 225 -3.68 -21.49 1.40
CA ALA A 225 -2.56 -20.57 1.44
C ALA A 225 -2.66 -19.62 2.65
N ILE A 226 -3.84 -19.05 2.88
CA ILE A 226 -4.17 -18.23 4.06
C ILE A 226 -3.96 -19.08 5.30
N SER A 227 -4.66 -20.20 5.50
CA SER A 227 -4.55 -20.98 6.75
C SER A 227 -3.11 -21.41 7.10
N LYS A 228 -2.23 -21.64 6.12
CA LYS A 228 -0.79 -21.84 6.35
C LYS A 228 -0.08 -20.59 6.90
N LEU A 229 -0.42 -19.39 6.41
CA LEU A 229 0.06 -18.12 6.95
C LEU A 229 -0.49 -17.83 8.37
N TYR A 230 -1.66 -18.39 8.72
CA TYR A 230 -2.29 -18.23 10.04
C TYR A 230 -2.12 -19.42 10.97
N SER A 231 -1.22 -20.37 10.69
CA SER A 231 -0.94 -21.39 11.69
C SER A 231 -0.45 -20.64 12.94
N LYS A 232 -1.29 -20.60 13.98
CA LYS A 232 -1.10 -19.73 15.15
C LYS A 232 0.36 -19.82 15.60
N PRO A 233 1.03 -18.69 15.91
CA PRO A 233 2.33 -18.75 16.55
C PRO A 233 2.22 -19.68 17.76
N LYS A 234 2.88 -20.84 17.70
CA LYS A 234 2.79 -21.86 18.75
C LYS A 234 3.24 -21.22 20.06
N GLY A 235 2.34 -21.10 21.05
CA GLY A 235 2.63 -20.54 22.36
C GLY A 235 2.00 -19.17 22.69
N LEU A 236 1.11 -18.64 21.84
CA LEU A 236 0.29 -17.45 22.10
C LEU A 236 -1.21 -17.82 22.10
N GLU A 237 -1.55 -18.86 22.85
CA GLU A 237 -2.89 -19.48 22.80
C GLU A 237 -3.90 -18.78 23.72
N SER A 238 -3.44 -17.99 24.71
CA SER A 238 -4.32 -17.25 25.61
C SER A 238 -3.87 -15.80 25.84
N SER A 239 -4.80 -14.88 26.09
CA SER A 239 -4.49 -13.52 26.57
C SER A 239 -3.77 -13.54 27.92
N ALA A 240 -3.87 -14.64 28.67
CA ALA A 240 -3.18 -14.84 29.94
C ALA A 240 -1.67 -15.08 29.77
N ASP A 241 -1.20 -15.45 28.58
CA ASP A 241 0.22 -15.69 28.30
C ASP A 241 1.04 -14.39 28.41
N LEU A 242 0.42 -13.22 28.16
CA LEU A 242 1.00 -11.89 28.42
C LEU A 242 0.95 -11.48 29.91
N SER A 243 0.13 -12.16 30.73
CA SER A 243 -0.08 -11.86 32.16
C SER A 243 0.77 -12.72 33.12
N GLY A 244 1.32 -13.84 32.66
CA GLY A 244 2.11 -14.77 33.49
C GLY A 244 3.54 -14.32 33.83
N VAL A 245 3.96 -13.11 33.43
CA VAL A 245 5.31 -12.56 33.65
C VAL A 245 5.32 -11.51 34.78
N VAL A 246 4.21 -11.34 35.50
CA VAL A 246 3.93 -10.16 36.33
C VAL A 246 4.66 -10.11 37.69
N GLU A 247 5.32 -11.17 38.17
CA GLU A 247 5.65 -11.17 39.60
C GLU A 247 6.88 -10.37 40.06
N ASN A 248 7.78 -9.85 39.22
CA ASN A 248 8.99 -9.15 39.74
C ASN A 248 9.62 -8.02 38.90
N ALA A 249 8.93 -7.42 37.93
CA ALA A 249 9.52 -6.33 37.13
C ALA A 249 9.24 -4.95 37.77
N GLU A 250 10.24 -4.38 38.47
CA GLU A 250 10.18 -2.97 38.87
C GLU A 250 10.14 -2.06 37.63
N ALA A 251 9.19 -1.12 37.60
CA ALA A 251 9.10 -0.14 36.53
C ALA A 251 10.42 0.68 36.45
N PRO A 252 11.06 0.78 35.28
CA PRO A 252 12.30 1.51 35.14
C PRO A 252 12.07 2.98 35.50
N LYS A 253 12.82 3.47 36.49
CA LYS A 253 12.79 4.88 36.91
C LYS A 253 13.28 5.73 35.74
N ASN A 254 12.48 6.73 35.36
CA ASN A 254 12.79 7.73 34.33
C ASN A 254 14.12 8.46 34.65
N SER A 255 15.27 7.92 34.21
CA SER A 255 16.51 8.67 34.11
C SER A 255 16.61 9.28 32.72
N ALA A 256 16.65 10.61 32.64
CA ALA A 256 16.97 11.32 31.42
C ALA A 256 18.35 10.87 30.88
N ASP A 257 18.43 10.66 29.56
CA ASP A 257 19.66 10.52 28.76
C ASP A 257 20.53 9.25 28.89
N SER A 258 19.95 8.08 29.20
CA SER A 258 20.58 6.84 28.72
C SER A 258 20.43 6.76 27.20
N ALA A 259 21.53 6.63 26.44
CA ALA A 259 21.51 6.54 24.98
C ALA A 259 20.42 5.56 24.50
N ARG A 260 19.44 6.08 23.75
CA ARG A 260 18.28 5.33 23.26
C ARG A 260 18.76 4.15 22.42
N LYS A 261 18.38 2.92 22.80
CA LYS A 261 18.72 1.71 22.06
C LYS A 261 17.69 1.44 20.95
N TYR A 262 18.12 0.81 19.88
CA TYR A 262 17.30 0.44 18.74
C TYR A 262 17.33 -1.08 18.51
N MET A 263 16.14 -1.65 18.33
CA MET A 263 15.93 -3.06 18.00
C MET A 263 15.35 -3.12 16.58
N VAL A 264 16.04 -3.76 15.64
CA VAL A 264 15.53 -3.88 14.27
C VAL A 264 14.55 -5.03 14.19
N PHE A 265 13.34 -4.78 13.66
CA PHE A 265 12.38 -5.84 13.40
C PHE A 265 12.91 -6.78 12.31
N ASP A 266 13.03 -8.07 12.64
CA ASP A 266 13.61 -9.09 11.77
C ASP A 266 12.78 -10.38 11.66
N ALA A 267 11.58 -10.42 12.25
CA ALA A 267 10.67 -11.57 12.24
C ALA A 267 9.89 -11.68 10.91
N TYR A 268 10.61 -11.68 9.79
CA TYR A 268 10.04 -11.92 8.46
C TYR A 268 10.15 -13.40 8.09
N GLU A 269 9.13 -13.92 7.42
CA GLU A 269 9.13 -15.33 6.95
C GLU A 269 9.96 -15.54 5.67
N ILE A 270 10.32 -14.46 4.99
CA ILE A 270 10.97 -14.45 3.67
C ILE A 270 12.47 -14.19 3.84
N LYS A 271 13.31 -15.04 3.23
CA LYS A 271 14.78 -14.98 3.38
C LYS A 271 15.39 -13.69 2.81
N GLU A 272 14.74 -13.14 1.79
CA GLU A 272 15.09 -11.93 1.08
C GLU A 272 15.06 -10.70 2.02
N ALA A 273 14.31 -10.77 3.13
CA ALA A 273 14.30 -9.75 4.17
C ALA A 273 15.66 -9.53 4.84
N LYS A 274 16.60 -10.49 4.73
CA LYS A 274 17.97 -10.34 5.27
C LYS A 274 18.69 -9.11 4.71
N SER A 275 18.50 -8.79 3.43
CA SER A 275 19.09 -7.57 2.82
C SER A 275 18.57 -6.31 3.51
N LEU A 276 17.28 -6.26 3.81
CA LEU A 276 16.64 -5.15 4.50
C LEU A 276 17.13 -5.03 5.94
N VAL A 277 17.14 -6.12 6.70
CA VAL A 277 17.56 -6.13 8.10
C VAL A 277 19.02 -5.70 8.24
N LEU A 278 19.91 -6.22 7.40
CA LEU A 278 21.33 -5.88 7.45
C LEU A 278 21.58 -4.41 7.08
N SER A 279 20.98 -3.92 5.99
CA SER A 279 21.13 -2.53 5.59
C SER A 279 20.52 -1.57 6.61
N THR A 280 19.41 -1.94 7.27
CA THR A 280 18.83 -1.17 8.37
C THR A 280 19.80 -1.09 9.56
N LYS A 281 20.36 -2.22 10.00
CA LYS A 281 21.35 -2.26 11.09
C LYS A 281 22.61 -1.46 10.73
N ALA A 282 23.10 -1.60 9.50
CA ALA A 282 24.27 -0.86 9.02
C ALA A 282 24.01 0.66 8.99
N LEU A 283 22.83 1.09 8.55
CA LEU A 283 22.46 2.50 8.55
C LEU A 283 22.39 3.06 9.97
N LEU A 284 21.79 2.33 10.92
CA LEU A 284 21.75 2.76 12.32
C LEU A 284 23.15 2.95 12.90
N ARG A 285 24.08 2.02 12.62
CA ARG A 285 25.50 2.16 13.01
C ARG A 285 26.18 3.33 12.33
N ALA A 286 25.93 3.54 11.04
CA ALA A 286 26.50 4.65 10.27
C ALA A 286 25.99 6.03 10.75
N LEU A 287 24.87 6.06 11.48
CA LEU A 287 24.30 7.23 12.14
C LEU A 287 24.68 7.33 13.63
N ASP A 288 25.60 6.47 14.12
CA ASP A 288 26.02 6.37 15.52
C ASP A 288 24.88 6.08 16.51
N LEU A 289 23.84 5.36 16.04
CA LEU A 289 22.71 4.95 16.87
C LEU A 289 22.98 3.58 17.50
N SER A 290 22.78 3.48 18.81
CA SER A 290 23.07 2.26 19.58
C SER A 290 22.07 1.15 19.29
N LEU A 291 22.55 -0.01 18.83
CA LEU A 291 21.73 -1.20 18.63
C LEU A 291 21.66 -2.04 19.91
N CYS A 292 20.55 -2.75 20.11
CA CYS A 292 20.54 -3.87 21.06
C CYS A 292 21.48 -4.97 20.57
N GLU A 293 22.29 -5.54 21.47
CA GLU A 293 23.19 -6.64 21.13
C GLU A 293 22.40 -7.87 20.64
N GLU A 294 22.90 -8.55 19.62
CA GLU A 294 22.28 -9.74 18.99
C GLU A 294 22.27 -11.00 19.91
N GLY A 295 22.35 -10.83 21.23
CA GLY A 295 22.52 -11.91 22.21
C GLY A 295 21.48 -11.97 23.34
N ALA A 296 20.55 -11.01 23.45
CA ALA A 296 19.51 -11.06 24.51
C ALA A 296 18.26 -11.86 24.11
N ALA A 297 18.14 -12.25 22.84
CA ALA A 297 17.03 -13.06 22.33
C ALA A 297 17.52 -14.01 21.22
N GLY A 298 17.77 -15.27 21.58
CA GLY A 298 17.77 -16.36 20.59
C GLY A 298 19.02 -16.60 19.72
N ALA A 299 20.23 -16.43 20.23
CA ALA A 299 21.43 -17.00 19.59
C ALA A 299 21.76 -18.39 20.16
N ASN A 300 20.88 -19.37 19.93
CA ASN A 300 21.18 -20.82 19.98
C ASN A 300 19.94 -21.62 19.59
N THR A 301 19.81 -22.02 18.32
CA THR A 301 19.04 -23.23 17.96
C THR A 301 19.36 -23.69 16.54
N GLU A 302 20.57 -24.20 16.35
CA GLU A 302 20.73 -25.36 15.46
C GLU A 302 20.54 -26.63 16.29
N SER A 303 19.53 -27.42 15.93
CA SER A 303 19.20 -28.76 16.44
C SER A 303 18.73 -28.88 17.90
N LYS A 304 17.41 -28.99 18.08
CA LYS A 304 16.79 -29.99 18.97
C LYS A 304 15.31 -30.14 18.63
N LYS A 305 14.92 -31.39 18.38
CA LYS A 305 13.58 -31.81 17.97
C LYS A 305 12.54 -31.49 19.03
N ALA A 306 11.32 -31.34 18.53
CA ALA A 306 10.10 -30.93 19.18
C ALA A 306 9.75 -31.74 20.43
N ASP A 307 9.52 -31.03 21.54
CA ASP A 307 8.36 -31.20 22.42
C ASP A 307 8.12 -29.84 23.12
N SER A 308 6.87 -29.37 23.07
CA SER A 308 6.31 -28.12 23.66
C SER A 308 7.29 -26.95 23.91
N LYS A 309 7.78 -26.31 22.84
CA LYS A 309 8.58 -25.07 22.92
C LYS A 309 7.73 -23.91 23.44
N LYS A 310 7.99 -23.49 24.68
CA LYS A 310 7.67 -22.15 25.21
C LYS A 310 8.40 -21.11 24.34
N ILE A 311 7.69 -20.09 23.87
CA ILE A 311 8.31 -18.97 23.12
C ILE A 311 9.29 -18.28 24.07
N ASP A 312 10.54 -18.10 23.62
CA ASP A 312 11.52 -17.32 24.36
C ASP A 312 11.05 -15.85 24.39
N SER A 313 10.92 -15.28 25.58
CA SER A 313 10.26 -13.98 25.82
C SER A 313 10.91 -12.80 25.09
N GLY A 314 12.10 -12.98 24.53
CA GLY A 314 12.78 -11.96 23.70
C GLY A 314 12.55 -12.08 22.19
N THR A 315 11.86 -13.11 21.69
CA THR A 315 11.76 -13.35 20.23
C THR A 315 10.63 -12.53 19.61
N LEU A 316 10.94 -11.77 18.56
CA LEU A 316 9.95 -11.08 17.74
C LEU A 316 9.14 -12.07 16.88
N LEU A 317 7.89 -11.74 16.62
CA LEU A 317 6.92 -12.58 15.90
C LEU A 317 6.48 -11.96 14.56
N PRO A 318 6.20 -12.77 13.52
CA PRO A 318 5.76 -12.26 12.22
C PRO A 318 4.39 -11.58 12.25
N LEU A 319 4.25 -10.43 11.59
CA LEU A 319 3.04 -9.58 11.61
C LEU A 319 1.86 -10.10 10.75
N LEU A 320 1.77 -11.40 10.46
CA LEU A 320 0.65 -12.09 9.78
C LEU A 320 0.28 -11.62 8.35
N GLY A 321 1.12 -10.82 7.69
CA GLY A 321 0.90 -10.38 6.31
C GLY A 321 -0.36 -9.52 6.08
N TYR A 322 -0.63 -9.20 4.81
CA TYR A 322 -1.74 -8.34 4.37
C TYR A 322 -3.11 -8.80 4.89
N PHE A 323 -3.42 -10.09 4.73
CA PHE A 323 -4.70 -10.63 5.17
C PHE A 323 -4.80 -10.67 6.69
N GLY A 324 -3.69 -10.64 7.44
CA GLY A 324 -3.65 -10.72 8.90
C GLY A 324 -4.63 -9.76 9.54
N GLU A 325 -4.52 -8.50 9.14
CA GLU A 325 -5.34 -7.39 9.58
C GLU A 325 -6.81 -7.48 9.11
N ILE A 326 -7.06 -8.10 7.96
CA ILE A 326 -8.41 -8.19 7.38
C ILE A 326 -9.19 -9.33 8.04
N LEU A 327 -8.56 -10.50 8.22
CA LEU A 327 -9.24 -11.75 8.57
C LEU A 327 -9.23 -12.07 10.07
N ASP A 328 -8.20 -11.65 10.80
CA ASP A 328 -8.03 -11.92 12.23
C ASP A 328 -7.30 -10.74 12.89
N ASP A 329 -8.03 -9.64 13.03
CA ASP A 329 -7.55 -8.42 13.67
C ASP A 329 -7.09 -8.66 15.12
N GLU A 330 -7.71 -9.63 15.81
CA GLU A 330 -7.35 -10.04 17.15
C GLU A 330 -5.97 -10.71 17.23
N ALA A 331 -5.68 -11.65 16.33
CA ALA A 331 -4.36 -12.28 16.23
C ALA A 331 -3.28 -11.28 15.81
N CYS A 332 -3.61 -10.38 14.88
CA CYS A 332 -2.72 -9.30 14.48
C CYS A 332 -2.38 -8.39 15.67
N ALA A 333 -3.40 -7.99 16.45
CA ALA A 333 -3.22 -7.18 17.65
C ALA A 333 -2.35 -7.87 18.71
N ARG A 334 -2.54 -9.18 18.93
CA ARG A 334 -1.71 -9.99 19.83
C ARG A 334 -0.23 -9.94 19.47
N VAL A 335 0.08 -10.20 18.21
CA VAL A 335 1.46 -10.24 17.72
C VAL A 335 2.11 -8.86 17.83
N ILE A 336 1.39 -7.80 17.46
CA ILE A 336 1.91 -6.43 17.56
C ILE A 336 2.17 -6.07 19.03
N ALA A 337 1.21 -6.35 19.92
CA ALA A 337 1.39 -6.09 21.35
C ALA A 337 2.58 -6.84 21.95
N HIS A 338 2.77 -8.11 21.56
CA HIS A 338 3.95 -8.91 21.94
C HIS A 338 5.25 -8.23 21.48
N ASN A 339 5.38 -7.92 20.18
CA ASN A 339 6.61 -7.32 19.63
C ASN A 339 6.94 -5.96 20.28
N LEU A 340 5.92 -5.14 20.56
CA LEU A 340 6.09 -3.88 21.27
C LEU A 340 6.51 -4.09 22.72
N SER A 341 5.96 -5.09 23.42
CA SER A 341 6.39 -5.47 24.77
C SER A 341 7.86 -5.88 24.79
N VAL A 342 8.29 -6.72 23.84
CA VAL A 342 9.69 -7.17 23.72
C VAL A 342 10.65 -5.98 23.61
N ALA A 343 10.33 -5.01 22.75
CA ALA A 343 11.15 -3.82 22.58
C ALA A 343 11.16 -2.93 23.83
N LEU A 344 9.99 -2.71 24.45
CA LEU A 344 9.85 -1.93 25.68
C LEU A 344 10.59 -2.54 26.86
N ASP A 345 10.50 -3.86 27.04
CA ASP A 345 11.20 -4.60 28.10
C ASP A 345 12.72 -4.55 27.92
N CYS A 346 13.20 -4.35 26.69
CA CYS A 346 14.62 -4.10 26.39
C CYS A 346 15.05 -2.63 26.50
N GLY A 347 14.12 -1.71 26.83
CA GLY A 347 14.38 -0.27 26.81
C GLY A 347 14.74 0.24 25.41
N ALA A 348 14.19 -0.36 24.36
CA ALA A 348 14.56 -0.13 22.98
C ALA A 348 13.39 0.41 22.14
N VAL A 349 13.73 1.03 21.00
CA VAL A 349 12.78 1.39 19.94
C VAL A 349 12.81 0.30 18.87
N LEU A 350 11.65 -0.27 18.56
CA LEU A 350 11.47 -1.20 17.46
C LEU A 350 11.51 -0.47 16.12
N VAL A 351 12.53 -0.72 15.30
CA VAL A 351 12.73 -0.09 14.00
C VAL A 351 12.24 -1.02 12.90
N PHE A 352 11.29 -0.53 12.10
CA PHE A 352 10.84 -1.20 10.89
C PHE A 352 11.62 -0.67 9.68
N GLY A 353 12.32 -1.58 8.99
CA GLY A 353 13.04 -1.25 7.75
C GLY A 353 12.10 -1.05 6.56
N ASP A 354 10.97 -1.76 6.53
CA ASP A 354 9.96 -1.65 5.49
C ASP A 354 8.73 -0.86 5.95
N LEU A 355 7.97 -0.38 4.97
CA LEU A 355 6.79 0.46 5.17
C LEU A 355 5.54 -0.36 5.51
N ASP A 356 5.42 -1.60 5.01
CA ASP A 356 4.26 -2.47 5.26
C ASP A 356 4.13 -2.79 6.75
N SER A 357 5.21 -3.28 7.34
CA SER A 357 5.26 -3.68 8.75
C SER A 357 4.98 -2.49 9.67
N PHE A 358 5.59 -1.34 9.36
CA PHE A 358 5.38 -0.11 10.12
C PHE A 358 3.90 0.33 10.12
N LEU A 359 3.29 0.46 8.94
CA LEU A 359 1.91 0.93 8.86
C LEU A 359 0.93 -0.04 9.51
N ARG A 360 1.23 -1.34 9.54
CA ARG A 360 0.36 -2.30 10.23
C ARG A 360 0.35 -2.05 11.74
N VAL A 361 1.51 -1.76 12.33
CA VAL A 361 1.60 -1.36 13.74
C VAL A 361 0.88 -0.04 13.98
N GLU A 362 1.09 0.95 13.11
CA GLU A 362 0.44 2.27 13.21
C GLU A 362 -1.10 2.17 13.14
N SER A 363 -1.62 1.46 12.15
CA SER A 363 -3.06 1.19 11.98
C SER A 363 -3.67 0.59 13.25
N MET A 364 -3.01 -0.42 13.81
CA MET A 364 -3.50 -1.08 15.01
C MET A 364 -3.55 -0.14 16.22
N LEU A 365 -2.53 0.72 16.37
CA LEU A 365 -2.50 1.73 17.43
C LEU A 365 -3.57 2.80 17.27
N GLN A 366 -3.87 3.21 16.03
CA GLN A 366 -4.98 4.12 15.75
C GLN A 366 -6.33 3.49 16.18
N ASN A 367 -6.55 2.20 15.88
CA ASN A 367 -7.77 1.48 16.30
C ASN A 367 -7.93 1.42 17.84
N ILE A 368 -6.83 1.24 18.58
CA ILE A 368 -6.84 1.26 20.06
C ILE A 368 -7.24 2.64 20.58
N SER A 369 -6.68 3.70 19.99
CA SER A 369 -6.98 5.08 20.40
C SER A 369 -8.47 5.43 20.23
N GLN A 370 -9.17 4.73 19.32
CA GLN A 370 -10.61 4.84 19.07
C GLN A 370 -11.46 3.93 20.00
N LYS A 371 -10.90 3.47 21.12
CA LYS A 371 -11.55 2.63 22.15
C LYS A 371 -11.99 1.23 21.70
N ARG A 372 -11.49 0.73 20.57
CA ARG A 372 -11.59 -0.70 20.22
C ARG A 372 -10.42 -1.48 20.84
N ILE A 373 -10.30 -1.41 22.18
CA ILE A 373 -9.14 -1.96 22.87
C ILE A 373 -9.32 -3.46 23.03
N ASN A 374 -8.55 -4.23 22.28
CA ASN A 374 -8.40 -5.66 22.47
C ASN A 374 -7.76 -5.96 23.84
N ALA A 375 -8.17 -7.05 24.51
CA ALA A 375 -7.64 -7.50 25.79
C ALA A 375 -6.10 -7.55 25.83
N CYS A 376 -5.44 -7.87 24.71
CA CYS A 376 -3.97 -7.93 24.65
C CYS A 376 -3.31 -6.55 24.75
N PHE A 377 -3.93 -5.51 24.19
CA PHE A 377 -3.46 -4.14 24.38
C PHE A 377 -3.81 -3.58 25.75
N GLN A 378 -4.87 -4.06 26.40
CA GLN A 378 -5.10 -3.77 27.82
C GLN A 378 -3.94 -4.30 28.67
N ALA A 379 -3.48 -5.52 28.40
CA ALA A 379 -2.32 -6.09 29.11
C ALA A 379 -1.04 -5.27 28.86
N LEU A 380 -0.81 -4.82 27.63
CA LEU A 380 0.32 -3.93 27.31
C LEU A 380 0.20 -2.56 28.03
N LEU A 381 -1.00 -1.98 28.02
CA LEU A 381 -1.31 -0.69 28.67
C LEU A 381 -1.27 -0.77 30.20
N ALA A 382 -1.49 -1.93 30.79
CA ALA A 382 -1.32 -2.16 32.22
C ALA A 382 0.15 -2.07 32.65
N ARG A 383 1.09 -2.34 31.71
CA ARG A 383 2.54 -2.32 31.95
C ARG A 383 3.21 -1.03 31.49
N HIS A 384 2.69 -0.40 30.42
CA HIS A 384 3.32 0.76 29.78
C HIS A 384 2.28 1.83 29.45
N SER A 385 2.66 3.10 29.56
CA SER A 385 1.79 4.20 29.14
C SER A 385 1.59 4.21 27.63
N LEU A 386 0.45 4.70 27.16
CA LEU A 386 0.17 4.87 25.73
C LEU A 386 1.23 5.75 25.03
N GLU A 387 1.74 6.76 25.73
CA GLU A 387 2.82 7.61 25.20
C GLU A 387 4.13 6.84 25.04
N SER A 388 4.46 5.95 25.99
CA SER A 388 5.63 5.07 25.87
C SER A 388 5.49 4.13 24.67
N ILE A 389 4.33 3.51 24.50
CA ILE A 389 4.02 2.63 23.37
C ILE A 389 4.10 3.40 22.04
N ALA A 390 3.52 4.59 21.96
CA ALA A 390 3.59 5.41 20.75
C ALA A 390 5.03 5.80 20.37
N LYS A 391 5.95 5.87 21.35
CA LYS A 391 7.37 6.16 21.14
C LYS A 391 8.24 4.89 21.04
N SER A 392 7.68 3.69 21.19
CA SER A 392 8.46 2.46 21.26
C SER A 392 8.73 1.82 19.90
N PHE A 393 8.29 2.42 18.81
CA PHE A 393 8.58 1.98 17.46
C PHE A 393 8.74 3.17 16.50
N CYS A 394 9.41 2.95 15.38
CA CYS A 394 9.51 3.95 14.31
C CYS A 394 9.80 3.30 12.95
N TYR A 395 9.63 4.07 11.88
CA TYR A 395 10.06 3.70 10.55
C TYR A 395 11.49 4.18 10.29
N ILE A 396 12.26 3.43 9.50
CA ILE A 396 13.61 3.83 9.10
C ILE A 396 13.64 5.18 8.36
N GLY A 397 12.59 5.52 7.60
CA GLY A 397 12.46 6.84 6.96
C GLY A 397 12.36 7.99 7.96
N ASP A 398 11.75 7.79 9.14
CA ASP A 398 11.72 8.82 10.19
C ASP A 398 13.12 9.05 10.76
N ILE A 399 13.90 7.99 10.92
CA ILE A 399 15.29 8.08 11.36
C ILE A 399 16.12 8.84 10.33
N ILE A 400 15.95 8.54 9.03
CA ILE A 400 16.61 9.27 7.94
C ILE A 400 16.23 10.76 7.98
N TYR A 401 14.95 11.08 8.14
CA TYR A 401 14.44 12.45 8.24
C TYR A 401 15.00 13.22 9.44
N ASN A 402 15.05 12.58 10.60
CA ASN A 402 15.59 13.19 11.81
C ASN A 402 17.10 13.41 11.74
N ASN A 403 17.80 12.70 10.85
CA ASN A 403 19.25 12.83 10.63
C ASN A 403 19.60 13.57 9.33
N ARG A 404 18.65 14.29 8.70
CA ARG A 404 18.83 14.95 7.39
C ARG A 404 20.06 15.87 7.28
N GLU A 405 20.48 16.50 8.37
CA GLU A 405 21.68 17.36 8.38
C GLU A 405 22.97 16.56 8.16
N ARG A 406 23.01 15.32 8.64
CA ARG A 406 24.13 14.39 8.39
C ARG A 406 24.18 13.97 6.92
N PHE A 407 23.04 13.74 6.30
CA PHE A 407 22.98 13.48 4.85
C PHE A 407 23.36 14.71 4.03
N ALA A 408 22.94 15.90 4.44
CA ALA A 408 23.26 17.15 3.75
C ALA A 408 24.76 17.51 3.84
N SER A 409 25.44 17.10 4.92
CA SER A 409 26.88 17.32 5.13
C SER A 409 27.77 16.19 4.62
N ALA A 410 27.20 15.01 4.33
CA ALA A 410 27.94 13.91 3.74
C ALA A 410 28.44 14.29 2.33
N PRO A 411 29.65 13.84 1.94
CA PRO A 411 30.11 13.99 0.56
C PRO A 411 29.08 13.37 -0.39
N LYS A 412 28.58 14.18 -1.33
CA LYS A 412 27.60 13.69 -2.30
C LYS A 412 28.21 12.57 -3.13
N ALA A 413 27.66 11.38 -3.01
CA ALA A 413 28.06 10.26 -3.85
C ALA A 413 27.81 10.62 -5.32
N GLU A 414 28.89 10.70 -6.12
CA GLU A 414 28.83 11.07 -7.54
C GLU A 414 27.84 10.17 -8.31
N CYS A 415 27.81 8.88 -7.97
CA CYS A 415 26.91 7.90 -8.58
C CYS A 415 25.41 8.18 -8.37
N LEU A 416 25.03 9.01 -7.38
CA LEU A 416 23.63 9.35 -7.14
C LEU A 416 23.18 10.62 -7.86
N GLN A 417 24.10 11.48 -8.29
CA GLN A 417 23.76 12.78 -8.89
C GLN A 417 23.06 12.64 -10.24
N SER A 418 23.41 11.60 -11.00
CA SER A 418 22.77 11.25 -12.28
C SER A 418 21.70 10.17 -12.16
N ALA A 419 21.46 9.65 -10.96
CA ALA A 419 20.54 8.54 -10.76
C ALA A 419 19.08 9.00 -10.82
N HIS A 420 18.26 8.20 -11.50
CA HIS A 420 16.81 8.32 -11.51
C HIS A 420 16.19 7.20 -10.67
N PHE A 421 15.40 7.55 -9.65
CA PHE A 421 14.73 6.56 -8.80
C PHE A 421 13.23 6.62 -8.94
N VAL A 422 12.59 5.44 -8.93
CA VAL A 422 11.14 5.32 -8.76
C VAL A 422 10.88 4.68 -7.41
N LEU A 423 10.04 5.30 -6.58
CA LEU A 423 9.64 4.76 -5.30
C LEU A 423 8.32 3.98 -5.44
N TYR A 424 8.33 2.73 -4.99
CA TYR A 424 7.16 1.86 -4.84
C TYR A 424 6.84 1.70 -3.36
N PRO A 425 6.02 2.60 -2.79
CA PRO A 425 5.61 2.51 -1.40
C PRO A 425 4.68 1.30 -1.19
N SER A 426 4.90 0.50 -0.15
CA SER A 426 3.97 -0.55 0.26
C SER A 426 2.61 0.01 0.65
N TYR A 427 1.57 -0.81 0.55
CA TYR A 427 0.21 -0.48 0.94
C TYR A 427 -0.27 -1.34 2.12
N THR A 428 -0.83 -0.71 3.17
CA THR A 428 -1.63 -1.40 4.19
C THR A 428 -3.09 -0.90 4.20
N PRO A 429 -4.08 -1.82 4.35
CA PRO A 429 -5.52 -1.57 4.30
C PRO A 429 -6.09 -0.38 5.04
N ASN A 430 -5.49 0.04 6.16
CA ASN A 430 -6.18 0.89 7.13
C ASN A 430 -5.50 2.24 7.43
N VAL A 431 -4.23 2.47 7.05
CA VAL A 431 -3.56 3.75 7.39
C VAL A 431 -3.86 4.87 6.40
N ALA A 432 -3.98 4.56 5.10
CA ALA A 432 -4.32 5.57 4.09
C ALA A 432 -5.74 6.15 4.28
N THR A 433 -6.61 5.32 4.85
CA THR A 433 -8.05 5.48 5.01
C THR A 433 -8.41 6.55 6.06
N GLN A 434 -7.64 6.61 7.16
CA GLN A 434 -8.01 7.39 8.36
C GLN A 434 -7.36 8.78 8.44
N ALA A 435 -6.21 8.98 7.78
CA ALA A 435 -5.45 10.23 7.84
C ALA A 435 -6.17 11.44 7.21
N LYS A 436 -7.10 11.21 6.27
CA LYS A 436 -7.87 12.29 5.60
C LYS A 436 -9.25 12.53 6.23
N ALA A 437 -9.89 11.50 6.81
CA ALA A 437 -11.21 11.62 7.44
C ALA A 437 -11.21 12.46 8.74
N SER A 438 -10.06 12.61 9.39
CA SER A 438 -9.93 13.35 10.66
C SER A 438 -9.92 14.88 10.53
N LYS A 439 -10.08 15.47 9.33
CA LYS A 439 -10.08 16.94 9.17
C LYS A 439 -11.31 17.66 9.78
N ASN A 440 -12.38 16.94 10.13
CA ASN A 440 -13.65 17.53 10.57
C ASN A 440 -13.97 17.45 12.06
N THR A 441 -13.01 17.10 12.93
CA THR A 441 -13.22 17.17 14.38
C THR A 441 -12.16 18.03 15.06
N ASP A 442 -12.65 19.11 15.66
CA ASP A 442 -11.89 20.15 16.34
C ASP A 442 -10.99 19.61 17.49
N LYS A 443 -9.88 20.31 17.74
CA LYS A 443 -8.88 20.12 18.82
C LYS A 443 -7.94 18.90 18.84
N SER A 444 -7.97 17.95 17.89
CA SER A 444 -6.93 16.88 17.80
C SER A 444 -5.76 17.22 16.84
N ALA A 445 -5.64 18.48 16.43
CA ALA A 445 -4.65 18.99 15.47
C ALA A 445 -3.17 18.68 15.80
N SER A 446 -2.87 18.17 17.00
CA SER A 446 -1.53 17.69 17.38
C SER A 446 -1.19 16.29 16.84
N LYS A 447 -2.17 15.42 16.50
CA LYS A 447 -1.90 14.03 16.09
C LYS A 447 -1.90 13.78 14.57
N ASN A 448 -2.60 14.61 13.79
CA ASN A 448 -2.49 14.59 12.31
C ASN A 448 -1.12 15.09 11.79
N LYS A 449 -0.19 15.44 12.70
CA LYS A 449 1.20 15.75 12.39
C LYS A 449 2.03 14.50 12.04
N GLU A 450 1.63 13.31 12.49
CA GLU A 450 2.42 12.06 12.37
C GLU A 450 2.22 11.35 11.01
N VAL A 451 1.00 11.23 10.49
CA VAL A 451 0.83 10.72 9.10
C VAL A 451 1.38 11.70 8.05
N ALA A 452 1.36 13.00 8.37
CA ALA A 452 2.06 14.01 7.59
C ALA A 452 3.60 13.86 7.66
N THR A 453 4.14 13.12 8.62
CA THR A 453 5.59 12.85 8.74
C THR A 453 6.01 11.74 7.77
N TYR A 454 5.17 10.71 7.57
CA TYR A 454 5.46 9.65 6.59
C TYR A 454 5.41 10.14 5.15
N ALA A 455 4.38 10.92 4.81
CA ALA A 455 4.27 11.57 3.51
C ALA A 455 5.39 12.59 3.26
N ARG A 456 5.97 13.19 4.32
CA ARG A 456 7.15 14.06 4.23
C ARG A 456 8.45 13.28 4.08
N ALA A 457 8.65 12.20 4.82
CA ALA A 457 9.84 11.33 4.73
C ALA A 457 9.94 10.59 3.39
N LEU A 458 8.80 10.37 2.72
CA LEU A 458 8.75 9.86 1.35
C LEU A 458 8.40 10.94 0.31
N SER A 459 8.34 12.21 0.71
CA SER A 459 8.13 13.28 -0.26
C SER A 459 9.33 13.34 -1.19
N GLN A 460 9.06 13.50 -2.49
CA GLN A 460 10.12 13.56 -3.50
C GLN A 460 11.13 14.67 -3.19
N GLY A 461 10.68 15.80 -2.61
CA GLY A 461 11.55 16.89 -2.19
C GLY A 461 12.53 16.49 -1.08
N PHE A 462 12.08 15.72 -0.08
CA PHE A 462 12.96 15.25 0.98
C PHE A 462 13.96 14.21 0.48
N LEU A 463 13.48 13.21 -0.27
CA LEU A 463 14.34 12.16 -0.79
C LEU A 463 15.38 12.71 -1.78
N ALA A 464 15.00 13.67 -2.63
CA ALA A 464 15.94 14.36 -3.51
C ALA A 464 16.99 15.15 -2.72
N ALA A 465 16.60 15.79 -1.60
CA ALA A 465 17.53 16.53 -0.77
C ALA A 465 18.60 15.64 -0.12
N ILE A 466 18.24 14.43 0.31
CA ILE A 466 19.20 13.51 0.94
C ILE A 466 20.05 12.73 -0.06
N THR A 467 19.55 12.37 -1.24
CA THR A 467 20.30 11.55 -2.20
C THR A 467 20.97 12.34 -3.31
N SER A 468 20.53 13.58 -3.58
CA SER A 468 20.81 14.30 -4.83
C SER A 468 20.34 13.59 -6.12
N ALA A 469 19.60 12.47 -6.00
CA ALA A 469 19.02 11.76 -7.14
C ALA A 469 17.67 12.37 -7.54
N LYS A 470 17.28 12.19 -8.80
CA LYS A 470 15.98 12.62 -9.28
C LYS A 470 14.94 11.50 -9.07
N TRP A 471 13.85 11.85 -8.39
CA TRP A 471 12.77 10.90 -8.08
C TRP A 471 11.61 11.07 -9.07
N LEU A 472 11.32 9.99 -9.80
CA LEU A 472 10.27 9.94 -10.80
C LEU A 472 8.96 9.51 -10.14
N ASN A 473 7.86 10.16 -10.51
CA ASN A 473 6.51 9.82 -10.07
C ASN A 473 5.79 9.07 -11.19
N ILE A 474 5.40 7.83 -10.96
CA ILE A 474 4.59 7.06 -11.91
C ILE A 474 3.31 6.58 -11.22
N ALA A 475 2.23 6.43 -11.97
CA ALA A 475 0.94 6.03 -11.38
C ALA A 475 0.98 4.59 -10.86
N GLU A 476 1.71 3.71 -11.55
CA GLU A 476 1.84 2.29 -11.24
C GLU A 476 2.53 2.01 -9.91
N SER A 477 3.33 2.96 -9.41
CA SER A 477 3.98 2.78 -8.12
C SER A 477 3.03 2.93 -6.93
N ARG A 478 1.77 3.33 -7.17
CA ARG A 478 0.78 3.60 -6.14
C ARG A 478 -0.07 2.38 -5.76
N GLN A 479 0.15 1.23 -6.40
CA GLN A 479 -0.48 -0.04 -6.02
C GLN A 479 0.56 -1.09 -5.66
N ASP A 480 0.11 -2.10 -4.91
CA ASP A 480 0.92 -3.26 -4.55
C ASP A 480 0.05 -4.54 -4.64
N PHE A 481 0.56 -5.52 -5.39
CA PHE A 481 -0.07 -6.81 -5.66
C PHE A 481 0.58 -7.97 -4.88
N SER A 482 1.49 -7.66 -3.96
CA SER A 482 2.25 -8.63 -3.18
C SER A 482 1.38 -9.60 -2.39
N HIS A 483 0.20 -9.18 -1.95
CA HIS A 483 -0.74 -10.02 -1.20
C HIS A 483 -1.23 -11.24 -2.01
N LEU A 484 -1.10 -11.21 -3.34
CA LEU A 484 -1.49 -12.28 -4.24
C LEU A 484 -0.47 -13.42 -4.32
N GLU A 485 0.78 -13.18 -3.93
CA GLU A 485 1.86 -14.16 -4.03
C GLU A 485 1.46 -15.56 -3.51
N PRO A 486 0.83 -15.71 -2.33
CA PRO A 486 0.61 -17.02 -1.73
C PRO A 486 -0.40 -17.93 -2.47
N TYR A 487 -1.31 -17.38 -3.29
CA TYR A 487 -2.39 -18.16 -3.93
C TYR A 487 -2.67 -17.80 -5.40
N ASN A 488 -2.17 -16.67 -5.89
CA ASN A 488 -2.27 -16.24 -7.28
C ASN A 488 -0.91 -15.73 -7.77
N SER A 489 0.09 -16.59 -7.67
CA SER A 489 1.50 -16.27 -7.99
C SER A 489 1.71 -15.81 -9.43
N GLU A 490 0.94 -16.34 -10.39
CA GLU A 490 1.00 -15.90 -11.79
C GLU A 490 0.61 -14.43 -11.91
N TYR A 491 -0.50 -14.04 -11.29
CA TYR A 491 -0.98 -12.66 -11.35
C TYR A 491 -0.06 -11.70 -10.59
N TYR A 492 0.39 -12.10 -9.40
CA TYR A 492 1.43 -11.40 -8.64
C TYR A 492 2.68 -11.12 -9.49
N LEU A 493 3.21 -12.14 -10.17
CA LEU A 493 4.40 -12.01 -11.02
C LEU A 493 4.16 -11.08 -12.20
N LYS A 494 3.01 -11.22 -12.87
CA LYS A 494 2.66 -10.41 -14.04
C LYS A 494 2.48 -8.94 -13.69
N GLU A 495 1.71 -8.60 -12.64
CA GLU A 495 1.52 -7.21 -12.22
C GLU A 495 2.81 -6.60 -11.66
N SER A 496 3.57 -7.36 -10.86
CA SER A 496 4.85 -6.88 -10.37
C SER A 496 5.83 -6.61 -11.52
N ALA A 497 5.87 -7.47 -12.54
CA ALA A 497 6.66 -7.21 -13.73
C ALA A 497 6.22 -5.94 -14.46
N ARG A 498 4.90 -5.74 -14.66
CA ARG A 498 4.36 -4.53 -15.30
C ARG A 498 4.82 -3.28 -14.55
N MET A 499 4.62 -3.26 -13.23
CA MET A 499 5.06 -2.17 -12.37
C MET A 499 6.57 -1.91 -12.49
N ARG A 500 7.38 -2.97 -12.45
CA ARG A 500 8.84 -2.92 -12.59
C ARG A 500 9.24 -2.26 -13.90
N PHE A 501 8.66 -2.72 -15.01
CA PHE A 501 8.98 -2.20 -16.33
C PHE A 501 8.47 -0.79 -16.57
N CYS A 502 7.32 -0.38 -16.01
CA CYS A 502 6.91 1.02 -16.04
C CYS A 502 7.98 1.94 -15.42
N GLY A 503 8.64 1.51 -14.35
CA GLY A 503 9.75 2.25 -13.75
C GLY A 503 10.99 2.29 -14.65
N ILE A 504 11.33 1.17 -15.28
CA ILE A 504 12.48 1.07 -16.20
C ILE A 504 12.24 1.93 -17.45
N ASP A 505 11.04 1.86 -18.03
CA ASP A 505 10.68 2.54 -19.27
C ASP A 505 10.66 4.08 -19.10
N VAL A 506 10.44 4.60 -17.88
CA VAL A 506 10.63 6.04 -17.57
C VAL A 506 12.08 6.44 -17.29
N GLY A 507 13.03 5.51 -17.46
CA GLY A 507 14.46 5.75 -17.35
C GLY A 507 15.00 5.68 -15.92
N ALA A 508 14.36 4.91 -15.02
CA ALA A 508 14.87 4.69 -13.67
C ALA A 508 16.20 3.92 -13.70
N SER A 509 17.21 4.45 -13.01
CA SER A 509 18.47 3.77 -12.72
C SER A 509 18.30 2.71 -11.63
N ALA A 510 17.37 2.90 -10.69
CA ALA A 510 16.97 1.88 -9.71
C ALA A 510 15.51 2.04 -9.28
N LEU A 511 14.94 0.94 -8.81
CA LEU A 511 13.60 0.86 -8.26
C LEU A 511 13.69 0.76 -6.74
N VAL A 512 13.17 1.75 -6.03
CA VAL A 512 13.19 1.75 -4.56
C VAL A 512 11.88 1.15 -4.06
N VAL A 513 11.97 0.02 -3.37
CA VAL A 513 10.80 -0.74 -2.90
C VAL A 513 10.70 -0.65 -1.38
N ALA A 514 9.48 -0.49 -0.89
CA ALA A 514 9.21 -0.41 0.54
C ALA A 514 8.45 -1.64 1.08
N SER A 515 8.32 -2.69 0.26
CA SER A 515 7.71 -3.99 0.57
C SER A 515 8.71 -5.11 0.24
N ILE A 516 8.88 -6.08 1.15
CA ILE A 516 9.77 -7.24 0.95
C ILE A 516 9.23 -8.15 -0.16
N ALA A 517 7.92 -8.31 -0.24
CA ALA A 517 7.31 -9.13 -1.27
C ALA A 517 7.46 -8.48 -2.66
N LEU A 518 7.37 -7.14 -2.76
CA LEU A 518 7.63 -6.46 -4.02
C LEU A 518 9.12 -6.54 -4.40
N PHE A 519 10.03 -6.38 -3.41
CA PHE A 519 11.46 -6.62 -3.61
C PHE A 519 11.72 -8.01 -4.20
N ARG A 520 11.08 -9.04 -3.64
CA ARG A 520 11.20 -10.42 -4.12
C ARG A 520 10.79 -10.56 -5.58
N ALA A 521 9.71 -9.90 -6.03
CA ALA A 521 9.32 -9.90 -7.44
C ALA A 521 10.34 -9.17 -8.33
N PHE A 522 10.81 -8.01 -7.87
CA PHE A 522 11.65 -7.11 -8.67
C PHE A 522 13.11 -7.57 -8.78
N ASP A 523 13.58 -8.36 -7.81
CA ASP A 523 14.94 -8.87 -7.73
C ASP A 523 14.97 -10.41 -7.83
N THR A 524 14.56 -11.11 -6.77
CA THR A 524 14.79 -12.56 -6.66
C THR A 524 14.02 -13.37 -7.69
N GLN A 525 12.83 -12.92 -8.06
CA GLN A 525 11.97 -13.53 -9.08
C GLN A 525 11.92 -12.72 -10.37
N ALA A 526 12.82 -11.74 -10.57
CA ALA A 526 12.80 -10.84 -11.73
C ALA A 526 12.71 -11.58 -13.07
N HIS A 527 13.44 -12.69 -13.22
CA HIS A 527 13.38 -13.51 -14.43
C HIS A 527 12.01 -14.17 -14.63
N LYS A 528 11.40 -14.70 -13.57
CA LYS A 528 10.06 -15.30 -13.65
C LYS A 528 9.00 -14.24 -13.94
N ALA A 529 9.10 -13.09 -13.28
CA ALA A 529 8.23 -11.95 -13.48
C ALA A 529 8.30 -11.44 -14.93
N SER A 530 9.51 -11.24 -15.46
CA SER A 530 9.72 -10.80 -16.84
C SER A 530 9.14 -11.78 -17.85
N LYS A 531 9.36 -13.10 -17.64
CA LYS A 531 8.75 -14.14 -18.48
C LYS A 531 7.22 -14.12 -18.43
N ALA A 532 6.62 -13.90 -17.26
CA ALA A 532 5.16 -13.82 -17.12
C ALA A 532 4.55 -12.63 -17.88
N LEU A 533 5.31 -11.55 -18.06
CA LEU A 533 4.92 -10.40 -18.87
C LEU A 533 5.30 -10.54 -20.35
N GLY A 534 6.11 -11.53 -20.71
CA GLY A 534 6.62 -11.69 -22.07
C GLY A 534 7.73 -10.69 -22.44
N ARG A 535 8.53 -10.23 -21.46
CA ARG A 535 9.67 -9.33 -21.68
C ARG A 535 10.99 -9.99 -21.25
N ASP A 536 12.08 -9.56 -21.87
CA ASP A 536 13.43 -9.94 -21.44
C ASP A 536 13.76 -9.36 -20.06
N THR A 537 14.57 -10.08 -19.29
CA THR A 537 14.92 -9.64 -17.94
C THR A 537 15.92 -8.49 -18.01
N ASP A 538 15.49 -7.31 -17.58
CA ASP A 538 16.36 -6.14 -17.43
C ASP A 538 17.18 -6.20 -16.13
N ALA A 539 18.38 -5.59 -16.10
CA ALA A 539 19.29 -5.62 -14.95
C ALA A 539 19.10 -4.49 -13.93
N THR A 540 18.12 -3.59 -14.13
CA THR A 540 17.83 -2.48 -13.22
C THR A 540 17.59 -3.00 -11.79
N PRO A 541 18.38 -2.56 -10.80
CA PRO A 541 18.33 -3.09 -9.45
C PRO A 541 17.09 -2.60 -8.69
N ALA A 542 16.60 -3.45 -7.79
CA ALA A 542 15.66 -3.06 -6.76
C ALA A 542 16.41 -2.80 -5.45
N LEU A 543 16.13 -1.69 -4.76
CA LEU A 543 16.79 -1.31 -3.52
C LEU A 543 15.76 -0.99 -2.43
N PHE A 544 16.11 -1.27 -1.18
CA PHE A 544 15.40 -0.77 -0.02
C PHE A 544 15.89 0.64 0.32
N LEU A 545 15.01 1.45 0.92
CA LEU A 545 15.35 2.80 1.39
C LEU A 545 16.63 2.87 2.25
N PRO A 546 16.88 1.98 3.25
CA PRO A 546 18.14 2.00 3.99
C PRO A 546 19.39 1.78 3.14
N GLN A 547 19.31 1.01 2.05
CA GLN A 547 20.44 0.84 1.13
C GLN A 547 20.72 2.14 0.36
N VAL A 548 19.67 2.80 -0.12
CA VAL A 548 19.79 4.11 -0.77
C VAL A 548 20.38 5.16 0.17
N ALA A 549 19.95 5.17 1.43
CA ALA A 549 20.48 6.06 2.45
C ALA A 549 21.96 5.78 2.77
N LEU A 550 22.38 4.51 2.84
CA LEU A 550 23.79 4.15 2.99
C LEU A 550 24.64 4.65 1.82
N LEU A 551 24.16 4.48 0.58
CA LEU A 551 24.83 5.01 -0.61
C LEU A 551 24.94 6.54 -0.54
N ALA A 552 23.90 7.23 -0.06
CA ALA A 552 23.92 8.68 0.14
C ALA A 552 24.94 9.14 1.20
N LEU A 553 25.28 8.29 2.16
CA LEU A 553 26.36 8.52 3.12
C LEU A 553 27.75 8.12 2.57
N GLY A 554 27.85 7.73 1.30
CA GLY A 554 29.08 7.27 0.66
C GLY A 554 29.49 5.83 1.01
N ILE A 555 28.59 5.05 1.62
CA ILE A 555 28.87 3.68 2.04
C ILE A 555 28.54 2.72 0.89
N ASN A 556 29.60 2.21 0.25
CA ASN A 556 29.52 1.29 -0.89
C ASN A 556 29.88 -0.16 -0.53
N ASP A 557 30.02 -0.49 0.76
CA ASP A 557 30.34 -1.86 1.19
C ASP A 557 29.17 -2.82 0.91
N ALA A 558 29.43 -3.84 0.10
CA ALA A 558 28.42 -4.79 -0.35
C ALA A 558 27.77 -5.55 0.81
N LYS A 559 28.52 -5.84 1.89
CA LYS A 559 27.99 -6.54 3.06
C LYS A 559 27.07 -5.65 3.89
N ALA A 560 27.46 -4.39 4.11
CA ALA A 560 26.65 -3.38 4.79
C ALA A 560 25.35 -3.10 4.03
N LEU A 561 25.42 -3.04 2.71
CA LEU A 561 24.25 -2.90 1.85
C LEU A 561 23.42 -4.20 1.78
N GLY A 562 23.96 -5.36 2.13
CA GLY A 562 23.25 -6.64 2.04
C GLY A 562 23.12 -7.18 0.60
N LEU A 563 23.95 -6.71 -0.32
CA LEU A 563 23.87 -7.05 -1.76
C LEU A 563 24.12 -8.52 -2.06
N GLN A 564 24.74 -9.27 -1.15
CA GLN A 564 24.91 -10.73 -1.27
C GLN A 564 23.58 -11.50 -1.27
N TYR A 565 22.48 -10.86 -0.86
CA TYR A 565 21.13 -11.42 -0.91
C TYR A 565 20.34 -10.98 -2.14
N HIS A 566 20.91 -10.13 -3.00
CA HIS A 566 20.31 -9.74 -4.27
C HIS A 566 20.56 -10.81 -5.31
N LYS A 567 19.56 -11.08 -6.15
CA LYS A 567 19.68 -12.02 -7.26
C LYS A 567 20.12 -11.32 -8.54
N LEU A 568 19.65 -10.08 -8.76
CA LEU A 568 20.15 -9.24 -9.83
C LEU A 568 21.49 -8.63 -9.41
N ALA A 569 22.43 -8.60 -10.35
CA ALA A 569 23.73 -8.02 -10.09
C ALA A 569 23.58 -6.50 -9.92
N PHE A 570 23.90 -5.99 -8.73
CA PHE A 570 24.00 -4.57 -8.50
C PHE A 570 25.26 -4.02 -9.16
N LYS A 571 25.09 -3.10 -10.12
CA LYS A 571 26.15 -2.26 -10.65
C LYS A 571 25.86 -0.84 -10.22
N VAL A 572 26.85 -0.19 -9.60
CA VAL A 572 26.77 1.22 -9.22
C VAL A 572 26.52 2.04 -10.50
N PHE A 573 25.55 2.97 -10.42
CA PHE A 573 24.97 3.72 -11.54
C PHE A 573 25.99 4.50 -12.37
#